data_AF-A0A954L730-F1
#
_entry.id   AF-A0A954L730-F1
#
_cell.length_a   1.000
_cell.length_b   1.000
_cell.length_c   1.000
_cell.angle_alpha   90.00
_cell.angle_beta   90.00
_cell.angle_gamma   90.00
#
_symmetry.space_group_name_H-M   'P 1'
#
loop_
_entity.id
_entity.type
_entity.pdbx_description
1 polymer ?
#
loop_
_entity_poly.entity_id
_entity_poly.type
_entity_poly.pdbx_seq_one_letter_code
_entity_poly.pdbx_strand_id
1 'polypeptide(L)'
;MPIPSHPSRRGFLRGLGITLALPAFESLLPRSVLGAGAAEHPLAVTSGGAPLRTAFIYVPNGAQQNYWFPTGEGCDFQLSTTMEPLAGLKCHLQVMRGLDHQHAEP
;
A
#
# COMPACT_ATOMS: atom_id res chain seq x y z
N MET A 1 -45.99 -30.85 0.95
CA MET A 1 -45.17 -31.54 1.96
C MET A 1 -44.29 -30.49 2.64
N PRO A 2 -44.46 -30.18 3.93
CA PRO A 2 -43.68 -29.13 4.58
C PRO A 2 -42.28 -29.67 4.94
N ILE A 3 -41.24 -28.90 4.63
CA ILE A 3 -39.85 -29.20 5.00
C ILE A 3 -39.69 -28.79 6.48
N PRO A 4 -39.26 -29.67 7.40
CA PRO A 4 -39.05 -29.29 8.79
C PRO A 4 -37.92 -28.27 8.91
N SER A 5 -38.21 -27.14 9.57
CA SER A 5 -37.39 -25.92 9.65
C SER A 5 -36.51 -25.83 10.90
N HIS A 6 -36.29 -26.93 11.63
CA HIS A 6 -35.44 -26.92 12.83
C HIS A 6 -34.19 -27.79 12.66
N PRO A 7 -32.99 -27.23 12.90
CA PRO A 7 -31.77 -28.01 12.87
C PRO A 7 -31.83 -29.08 13.96
N SER A 8 -31.53 -30.33 13.59
CA SER A 8 -31.44 -31.41 14.58
C SER A 8 -30.34 -31.11 15.61
N ARG A 9 -30.54 -31.51 16.87
CA ARG A 9 -29.54 -31.40 17.95
C ARG A 9 -28.16 -31.90 17.51
N ARG A 10 -28.12 -32.98 16.73
CA ARG A 10 -26.89 -33.55 16.16
C ARG A 10 -26.24 -32.61 15.14
N GLY A 11 -27.03 -31.97 14.28
CA GLY A 11 -26.54 -30.96 13.32
C GLY A 11 -25.97 -29.74 14.03
N PHE A 12 -26.67 -29.25 15.07
CA PHE A 12 -26.20 -28.13 15.89
C PHE A 12 -24.85 -28.43 16.57
N LEU A 13 -24.73 -29.59 17.25
CA LEU A 13 -23.49 -29.95 17.95
C LEU A 13 -22.32 -30.21 17.00
N ARG A 14 -22.57 -30.76 15.80
CA ARG A 14 -21.53 -30.90 14.76
C ARG A 14 -21.07 -29.54 14.24
N GLY A 15 -21.98 -28.59 14.03
CA GLY A 15 -21.62 -27.22 13.62
C GLY A 15 -20.76 -26.50 14.66
N LEU A 16 -21.11 -26.64 15.95
CA LEU A 16 -20.36 -26.02 17.05
C LEU A 16 -18.96 -26.63 17.25
N GLY A 17 -18.80 -27.93 16.96
CA GLY A 17 -17.48 -28.57 16.95
C GLY A 17 -16.55 -28.02 15.87
N ILE A 18 -17.09 -27.68 14.69
CA ILE A 18 -16.31 -27.12 13.58
C ILE A 18 -15.77 -25.73 13.93
N THR A 19 -16.57 -24.88 14.60
CA THR A 19 -16.15 -23.53 14.99
C THR A 19 -15.06 -23.50 16.06
N LEU A 20 -14.92 -24.58 16.85
CA LEU A 20 -13.86 -24.72 17.85
C LEU A 20 -12.59 -25.36 17.28
N ALA A 21 -12.73 -26.23 16.28
CA ALA A 21 -11.61 -26.96 15.66
C ALA A 21 -10.90 -26.15 14.57
N LEU A 22 -11.60 -25.24 13.88
CA LEU A 22 -11.00 -24.36 12.88
C LEU A 22 -10.58 -23.02 13.51
N PRO A 23 -9.33 -22.57 13.31
CA PRO A 23 -8.98 -21.15 13.50
C PRO A 23 -9.93 -20.27 12.69
N ALA A 24 -10.27 -19.08 13.16
CA ALA A 24 -11.28 -18.21 12.54
C ALA A 24 -10.96 -17.71 11.11
N PHE A 25 -9.85 -18.16 10.49
CA PHE A 25 -9.42 -17.80 9.14
C PHE A 25 -9.56 -16.30 8.87
N GLU A 26 -9.19 -15.47 9.85
CA GLU A 26 -9.30 -14.00 9.80
C GLU A 26 -8.63 -13.43 8.53
N SER A 27 -7.62 -14.11 7.98
CA SER A 27 -6.94 -13.75 6.73
C SER A 27 -7.78 -13.89 5.46
N LEU A 28 -8.81 -14.75 5.49
CA LEU A 28 -9.75 -14.96 4.38
C LEU A 28 -11.00 -14.09 4.51
N LEU A 29 -11.17 -13.41 5.64
CA LEU A 29 -12.29 -12.50 5.81
C LEU A 29 -12.11 -11.29 4.89
N PRO A 30 -13.17 -10.88 4.19
CA PRO A 30 -13.17 -9.59 3.52
C PRO A 30 -12.82 -8.51 4.54
N ARG A 31 -11.93 -7.59 4.17
CA ARG A 31 -11.54 -6.46 5.04
C ARG A 31 -12.74 -5.65 5.57
N SER A 32 -13.89 -5.73 4.92
CA SER A 32 -15.16 -5.13 5.34
C SER A 32 -15.82 -5.83 6.55
N VAL A 33 -15.48 -7.10 6.82
CA VAL A 33 -16.03 -7.91 7.92
C VAL A 33 -15.21 -7.72 9.21
N LEU A 34 -13.90 -7.45 9.07
CA LEU A 34 -12.96 -7.20 10.17
C LEU A 34 -13.10 -5.79 10.75
N GLY A 35 -14.34 -5.37 11.08
CA GLY A 35 -14.67 -4.04 11.57
C GLY A 35 -13.92 -3.62 12.83
N ALA A 36 -12.67 -3.22 12.68
CA ALA A 36 -11.99 -2.27 13.55
C ALA A 36 -12.40 -0.87 13.08
N GLY A 37 -13.64 -0.51 13.38
CA GLY A 37 -14.22 0.80 13.12
C GLY A 37 -14.43 1.10 11.63
N ALA A 38 -15.66 1.46 11.27
CA ALA A 38 -15.80 2.55 10.32
C ALA A 38 -15.14 3.76 11.00
N ALA A 39 -13.82 3.92 10.85
CA ALA A 39 -13.22 5.21 11.06
C ALA A 39 -14.00 6.14 10.13
N GLU A 40 -14.60 7.20 10.67
CA GLU A 40 -15.35 8.20 9.89
C GLU A 40 -14.54 8.69 8.69
N HIS A 41 -13.21 8.54 8.77
CA HIS A 41 -12.27 8.64 7.67
C HIS A 41 -11.53 7.32 7.43
N PRO A 42 -11.68 6.70 6.24
CA PRO A 42 -10.83 5.59 5.83
C PRO A 42 -9.35 5.97 5.92
N LEU A 43 -8.56 5.23 6.72
CA LEU A 43 -7.11 5.43 6.81
C LEU A 43 -6.48 5.20 5.43
N ALA A 44 -5.51 6.05 5.07
CA ALA A 44 -4.79 5.96 3.80
C ALA A 44 -5.71 5.99 2.56
N VAL A 45 -6.73 6.85 2.55
CA VAL A 45 -7.57 7.13 1.39
C VAL A 45 -7.58 8.64 1.10
N THR A 46 -7.52 9.04 -0.17
CA THR A 46 -7.64 10.44 -0.58
C THR A 46 -9.05 10.97 -0.30
N SER A 47 -9.23 12.29 -0.34
CA SER A 47 -10.57 12.92 -0.23
C SER A 47 -11.57 12.40 -1.27
N GLY A 48 -11.10 11.88 -2.41
CA GLY A 48 -11.92 11.27 -3.47
C GLY A 48 -12.13 9.76 -3.33
N GLY A 49 -11.70 9.12 -2.23
CA GLY A 49 -11.92 7.68 -2.02
C GLY A 49 -10.85 6.76 -2.62
N ALA A 50 -9.78 7.29 -3.22
CA ALA A 50 -8.72 6.49 -3.81
C ALA A 50 -7.69 6.05 -2.74
N PRO A 51 -7.18 4.79 -2.75
CA PRO A 51 -6.14 4.37 -1.82
C PRO A 51 -4.85 5.18 -2.00
N LEU A 52 -4.32 5.73 -0.90
CA LEU A 52 -2.98 6.33 -0.83
C LEU A 52 -1.93 5.22 -1.00
N ARG A 53 -0.99 5.44 -1.93
CA ARG A 53 0.12 4.51 -2.22
C ARG A 53 1.43 5.25 -2.03
N THR A 54 2.29 4.72 -1.16
CA THR A 54 3.62 5.28 -0.90
C THR A 54 4.64 4.15 -1.00
N ALA A 55 5.76 4.42 -1.67
CA ALA A 55 6.89 3.51 -1.78
C ALA A 55 8.18 4.24 -1.39
N PHE A 56 9.06 3.56 -0.66
CA PHE A 56 10.41 4.01 -0.35
C PHE A 56 11.37 3.05 -1.03
N ILE A 57 12.17 3.56 -1.96
CA ILE A 57 13.09 2.76 -2.78
C ILE A 57 14.50 3.20 -2.44
N TYR A 58 15.34 2.25 -2.03
CA TYR A 58 16.76 2.46 -1.74
C TYR A 58 17.58 1.64 -2.73
N VAL A 59 18.57 2.27 -3.35
CA VAL A 59 19.47 1.66 -4.33
C VAL A 59 20.88 1.73 -3.74
N PRO A 60 21.38 0.65 -3.10
CA PRO A 60 22.64 0.69 -2.35
C PRO A 60 23.89 0.84 -3.23
N ASN A 61 23.82 0.40 -4.48
CA ASN A 61 24.88 0.47 -5.48
C ASN A 61 24.25 0.45 -6.89
N GLY A 62 25.01 0.86 -7.91
CA GLY A 62 24.64 0.64 -9.32
C GLY A 62 23.89 1.79 -10.00
N ALA A 63 23.78 2.96 -9.38
CA ALA A 63 23.32 4.17 -10.05
C ALA A 63 24.51 5.00 -10.55
N GLN A 64 24.48 5.40 -11.82
CA GLN A 64 25.48 6.31 -12.37
C GLN A 64 25.07 7.75 -12.03
N GLN A 65 25.66 8.30 -10.96
CA GLN A 65 25.17 9.52 -10.29
C GLN A 65 25.01 10.72 -11.24
N ASN A 66 25.93 10.88 -12.21
CA ASN A 66 25.91 12.00 -13.15
C ASN A 66 24.67 12.00 -14.07
N TYR A 67 24.08 10.83 -14.34
CA TYR A 67 22.84 10.70 -15.12
C TYR A 67 21.63 10.36 -14.25
N TRP A 68 21.79 10.29 -12.93
CA TRP A 68 20.71 9.97 -12.01
C TRP A 68 19.92 11.23 -11.62
N PHE A 69 20.62 12.29 -11.22
CA PHE A 69 19.98 13.52 -10.79
C PHE A 69 19.73 14.48 -11.96
N PRO A 70 18.56 15.16 -11.99
CA PRO A 70 18.29 16.22 -12.95
C PRO A 70 19.15 17.45 -12.69
N THR A 71 19.30 18.33 -13.66
CA THR A 71 20.08 19.59 -13.54
C THR A 71 19.15 20.81 -13.49
N GLY A 72 19.68 21.97 -13.09
CA GLY A 72 18.89 23.19 -12.92
C GLY A 72 18.09 23.23 -11.62
N GLU A 73 17.29 24.30 -11.47
CA GLU A 73 16.60 24.67 -10.23
C GLU A 73 15.14 25.02 -10.47
N GLY A 74 14.34 24.99 -9.39
CA GLY A 74 12.92 25.35 -9.42
C GLY A 74 12.10 24.45 -10.33
N CYS A 75 11.09 25.02 -10.98
CA CYS A 75 10.20 24.30 -11.90
C CYS A 75 10.84 24.00 -13.27
N ASP A 76 11.95 24.69 -13.60
CA ASP A 76 12.61 24.63 -14.90
C ASP A 76 13.77 23.61 -14.94
N PHE A 77 13.84 22.72 -13.96
CA PHE A 77 14.85 21.66 -13.93
C PHE A 77 14.81 20.79 -15.21
N GLN A 78 15.95 20.26 -15.62
CA GLN A 78 16.08 19.38 -16.78
C GLN A 78 16.27 17.95 -16.32
N LEU A 79 15.41 17.05 -16.82
CA LEU A 79 15.53 15.62 -16.55
C LEU A 79 16.83 15.08 -17.14
N SER A 80 17.49 14.20 -16.38
CA SER A 80 18.64 13.44 -16.88
C SER A 80 18.18 12.31 -17.80
N THR A 81 19.11 11.73 -18.57
CA THR A 81 18.84 10.64 -19.50
C THR A 81 18.10 9.46 -18.85
N THR A 82 18.48 9.08 -17.63
CA THR A 82 17.84 7.96 -16.91
C THR A 82 16.39 8.26 -16.52
N MET A 83 16.01 9.54 -16.44
CA MET A 83 14.67 9.99 -16.09
C MET A 83 13.82 10.38 -17.30
N GLU A 84 14.32 10.21 -18.54
CA GLU A 84 13.57 10.50 -19.77
C GLU A 84 12.17 9.85 -19.80
N PRO A 85 11.97 8.59 -19.35
CA PRO A 85 10.64 7.98 -19.30
C PRO A 85 9.63 8.75 -18.42
N LEU A 86 10.11 9.59 -17.50
CA LEU A 86 9.27 10.40 -16.61
C LEU A 86 8.93 11.77 -17.19
N ALA A 87 9.36 12.10 -18.42
CA ALA A 87 9.13 13.42 -19.02
C ALA A 87 7.64 13.83 -19.04
N GLY A 88 6.74 12.90 -19.32
CA GLY A 88 5.28 13.14 -19.30
C GLY A 88 4.71 13.44 -17.91
N LEU A 89 5.47 13.18 -16.84
CA LEU A 89 5.09 13.40 -15.45
C LEU A 89 5.89 14.53 -14.80
N LYS A 90 6.68 15.31 -15.56
CA LYS A 90 7.58 16.34 -15.01
C LYS A 90 6.88 17.32 -14.06
N CYS A 91 5.65 17.73 -14.39
CA CYS A 91 4.82 18.62 -13.57
C CYS A 91 4.37 18.01 -12.23
N HIS A 92 4.52 16.70 -12.05
CA HIS A 92 4.20 15.97 -10.82
C HIS A 92 5.44 15.53 -10.05
N LEU A 93 6.64 15.87 -10.52
CA LEU A 93 7.88 15.52 -9.85
C LEU A 93 8.38 16.67 -8.97
N GLN A 94 8.77 16.31 -7.75
CA GLN A 94 9.53 17.20 -6.87
C GLN A 94 10.85 16.53 -6.54
N VAL A 95 11.94 17.19 -6.88
CA VAL A 95 13.29 16.66 -6.70
C VAL A 95 13.97 17.41 -5.56
N MET A 96 14.44 16.67 -4.57
CA MET A 96 15.14 17.18 -3.40
C MET A 96 16.57 16.62 -3.39
N ARG A 97 17.54 17.48 -3.07
CA ARG A 97 18.97 17.15 -2.98
C ARG A 97 19.55 17.70 -1.66
N GLY A 98 20.74 17.23 -1.28
CA GLY A 98 21.39 17.67 -0.03
C GLY A 98 20.82 17.03 1.23
N LEU A 99 20.23 15.83 1.10
CA LEU A 99 19.73 15.03 2.23
C LEU A 99 20.73 13.93 2.64
N ASP A 100 21.89 13.91 2.00
CA ASP A 100 23.02 13.06 2.29
C ASP A 100 23.73 13.50 3.58
N HIS A 101 24.44 12.55 4.20
CA HIS A 101 25.19 12.80 5.42
C HIS A 101 26.59 13.30 5.04
N GLN A 102 26.86 14.60 5.19
CA GLN A 102 28.12 15.22 4.75
C GLN A 102 29.37 14.59 5.37
N HIS A 103 29.28 14.01 6.56
CA HIS A 103 30.41 13.33 7.22
C HIS A 103 30.61 11.88 6.77
N ALA A 104 29.75 11.35 5.91
CA ALA A 104 29.87 10.00 5.36
C ALA A 104 30.50 9.98 3.96
N GLU A 105 30.79 11.15 3.37
CA GLU A 105 31.55 11.26 2.14
C GLU A 105 33.07 11.14 2.43
N PRO A 106 33.83 10.38 1.62
CA PRO A 106 35.26 10.16 1.81
C PRO A 106 36.14 11.40 1.56
#